data_AF-A0A517N7P9-F1
#
_entry.id   AF-A0A517N7P9-F1
#
_cell.length_a   1.000
_cell.length_b   1.000
_cell.length_c   1.000
_cell.angle_alpha   90.00
_cell.angle_beta   90.00
_cell.angle_gamma   90.00
#
_symmetry.space_group_name_H-M   'P 1'
#
loop_
_entity.id
_entity.type
_entity.pdbx_description
1 polymer ?
#
loop_
_entity_poly.entity_id
_entity_poly.type
_entity_poly.pdbx_seq_one_letter_code
_entity_poly.pdbx_strand_id
1 'polypeptide(L)'
;MANSNVPAEDQPYQDGKVDPIHSVDAPHGSAVANELQKLEFEDPGIVREFVSFLQYNKKWWLAPILIAVVALICVVFLATSPAAPFIYTLF
;
A
#
# COMPACT_ATOMS: atom_id res chain seq x y z
N MET A 1 50.32 13.65 -33.72
CA MET A 1 49.27 13.84 -32.69
C MET A 1 48.52 15.10 -33.06
N ALA A 2 47.24 14.96 -33.41
CA ALA A 2 46.40 15.99 -33.98
C ALA A 2 45.82 16.88 -32.87
N ASN A 3 45.96 18.19 -33.03
CA ASN A 3 44.92 19.09 -32.55
C ASN A 3 44.44 19.90 -33.76
N SER A 4 43.42 19.36 -34.41
CA SER A 4 42.94 19.73 -35.74
C SER A 4 41.67 20.60 -35.71
N ASN A 5 41.28 21.15 -34.56
CA ASN A 5 39.91 21.68 -34.39
C ASN A 5 39.83 23.18 -34.18
N VAL A 6 40.75 23.97 -34.73
CA VAL A 6 40.53 25.41 -34.82
C VAL A 6 40.90 25.90 -36.21
N PRO A 7 39.95 25.90 -37.17
CA PRO A 7 40.09 26.69 -38.38
C PRO A 7 39.81 28.15 -38.05
N ALA A 8 40.63 29.01 -38.66
CA ALA A 8 40.57 30.46 -38.63
C ALA A 8 39.15 31.01 -38.85
N GLU A 9 38.90 32.14 -38.19
CA GLU A 9 38.21 33.32 -38.72
C GLU A 9 36.86 33.13 -39.47
N ASP A 10 35.85 33.89 -39.01
CA ASP A 10 34.78 34.44 -39.85
C ASP A 10 33.62 33.56 -40.32
N GLN A 11 33.19 32.55 -39.56
CA GLN A 11 31.85 31.99 -39.82
C GLN A 11 30.79 32.91 -39.19
N PRO A 12 29.93 33.58 -39.99
CA PRO A 12 28.86 34.40 -39.45
C PRO A 12 27.95 33.49 -38.61
N TYR A 13 27.34 34.04 -37.58
CA TYR A 13 26.29 33.36 -36.82
C TYR A 13 25.16 32.97 -37.79
N GLN A 14 25.25 31.76 -38.33
CA GLN A 14 24.28 31.19 -39.25
C GLN A 14 23.06 30.78 -38.43
N ASP A 15 22.17 31.75 -38.32
CA ASP A 15 20.74 31.61 -38.11
C ASP A 15 20.20 30.35 -38.82
N GLY A 16 19.57 29.45 -38.06
CA GLY A 16 18.77 28.36 -38.62
C GLY A 16 19.19 26.92 -38.32
N LYS A 17 20.19 26.68 -37.47
CA LYS A 17 20.45 25.30 -37.00
C LYS A 17 20.69 25.25 -35.50
N VAL A 18 19.58 25.21 -34.77
CA VAL A 18 19.53 24.86 -33.36
C VAL A 18 20.20 23.50 -33.12
N ASP A 19 21.08 23.49 -32.15
CA ASP A 19 21.97 22.40 -31.74
C ASP A 19 21.17 21.11 -31.43
N PRO A 20 21.62 19.91 -31.83
CA PRO A 20 20.94 18.66 -31.54
C PRO A 20 21.22 18.12 -30.13
N ILE A 21 21.66 18.97 -29.17
CA ILE A 21 21.78 18.55 -27.78
C ILE A 21 20.38 18.42 -27.20
N HIS A 22 19.87 17.20 -27.28
CA HIS A 22 18.80 16.62 -26.48
C HIS A 22 17.65 17.60 -26.24
N SER A 23 16.57 17.42 -26.99
CA SER A 23 15.28 17.93 -26.54
C SER A 23 15.13 17.51 -25.07
N VAL A 24 15.26 18.50 -24.19
CA VAL A 24 14.72 18.43 -22.85
C VAL A 24 13.23 18.46 -23.15
N ASP A 25 12.69 17.27 -23.40
CA ASP A 25 11.27 17.06 -23.67
C ASP A 25 10.56 17.48 -22.39
N ALA A 26 10.24 18.77 -22.31
CA ALA A 26 9.43 19.32 -21.25
C ALA A 26 8.16 18.46 -21.24
N PRO A 27 7.85 17.79 -20.12
CA PRO A 27 6.78 16.82 -20.10
C PRO A 27 5.52 17.47 -20.64
N HIS A 28 5.03 16.98 -21.78
CA HIS A 28 3.79 17.45 -22.36
C HIS A 28 2.74 17.35 -21.26
N GLY A 29 2.16 18.48 -20.86
CA GLY A 29 1.44 18.65 -19.59
C GLY A 29 0.30 17.65 -19.34
N SER A 30 -0.13 16.91 -20.37
CA SER A 30 -1.07 15.80 -20.26
C SER A 30 -0.46 14.52 -19.67
N ALA A 31 0.80 14.20 -19.97
CA ALA A 31 1.45 12.99 -19.47
C ALA A 31 1.70 13.07 -17.96
N VAL A 32 2.25 14.20 -17.49
CA VAL A 32 2.40 14.47 -16.06
C VAL A 32 1.05 14.62 -15.35
N ALA A 33 0.02 15.20 -15.98
CA ALA A 33 -1.32 15.23 -15.40
C ALA A 33 -1.89 13.81 -15.19
N ASN A 34 -1.69 12.92 -16.17
CA ASN A 34 -2.11 11.52 -16.07
C ASN A 34 -1.29 10.75 -15.01
N GLU A 35 0.01 11.04 -14.87
CA GLU A 35 0.89 10.44 -13.86
C GLU A 35 0.51 10.91 -12.44
N LEU A 36 0.16 12.19 -12.28
CA LEU A 36 -0.31 12.75 -11.01
C LEU A 36 -1.69 12.19 -10.62
N GLN A 37 -2.62 12.06 -11.57
CA GLN A 37 -3.91 11.39 -11.35
C GLN A 37 -3.76 9.92 -10.97
N LYS A 38 -2.71 9.25 -11.46
CA LYS A 38 -2.41 7.85 -11.15
C LYS A 38 -1.83 7.66 -9.76
N LEU A 39 -1.29 8.71 -9.14
CA LEU A 39 -0.75 8.71 -7.78
C LEU A 39 -1.80 9.09 -6.72
N GLU A 40 -2.86 9.79 -7.09
CA GLU A 40 -3.94 10.19 -6.15
C GLU A 40 -4.96 9.08 -5.83
N PHE A 41 -4.95 7.95 -6.54
CA PHE A 41 -6.07 6.99 -6.51
C PHE A 41 -5.84 5.68 -5.76
N GLU A 42 -4.73 5.54 -5.03
CA GLU A 42 -4.47 4.30 -4.32
C GLU A 42 -3.91 4.50 -2.91
N ASP A 43 -4.54 5.40 -2.15
CA ASP A 43 -4.53 5.30 -0.70
C ASP A 43 -5.62 4.30 -0.30
N PRO A 44 -5.29 3.01 -0.08
CA PRO A 44 -6.24 2.11 0.56
C PRO A 44 -6.54 2.70 1.93
N GLY A 45 -7.71 3.34 2.06
CA GLY A 45 -8.05 4.09 3.27
C GLY A 45 -7.81 3.27 4.55
N ILE A 46 -7.50 3.95 5.66
CA ILE A 46 -7.00 3.38 6.93
C ILE A 46 -7.76 2.12 7.40
N VAL A 47 -9.05 2.01 7.08
CA VAL A 47 -9.89 0.85 7.38
C VAL A 47 -9.44 -0.40 6.61
N ARG A 48 -9.10 -0.27 5.32
CA ARG A 48 -8.62 -1.38 4.48
C ARG A 48 -7.25 -1.84 4.94
N GLU A 49 -6.35 -0.92 5.28
CA GLU A 49 -5.06 -1.25 5.90
C GLU A 49 -5.26 -1.95 7.25
N PHE A 50 -6.11 -1.42 8.13
CA PHE A 50 -6.42 -2.01 9.43
C PHE A 50 -7.00 -3.43 9.32
N VAL A 51 -7.92 -3.64 8.37
CA VAL A 51 -8.48 -4.96 8.06
C VAL A 51 -7.40 -5.91 7.50
N SER A 52 -6.48 -5.41 6.68
CA SER A 52 -5.33 -6.17 6.19
C SER A 52 -4.38 -6.57 7.33
N PHE A 53 -4.10 -5.65 8.27
CA PHE A 53 -3.33 -5.92 9.49
C PHE A 53 -4.01 -6.94 10.41
N LEU A 54 -5.34 -6.85 10.57
CA LEU A 54 -6.12 -7.83 11.32
C LEU A 54 -5.98 -9.21 10.68
N GLN A 55 -6.15 -9.31 9.35
CA GLN A 55 -6.04 -10.57 8.61
C GLN A 55 -4.66 -11.18 8.68
N TYR A 56 -3.61 -10.37 8.67
CA TYR A 56 -2.23 -10.83 8.82
C TYR A 56 -1.98 -11.48 10.19
N ASN A 57 -2.56 -10.91 11.26
CA ASN A 57 -2.37 -11.39 12.64
C ASN A 57 -3.45 -12.38 13.12
N LYS A 58 -4.48 -12.64 12.29
CA LYS A 58 -5.67 -13.44 12.65
C LYS A 58 -5.36 -14.78 13.30
N LYS A 59 -4.29 -15.47 12.89
CA LYS A 59 -3.96 -16.81 13.42
C LYS A 59 -3.58 -16.82 14.90
N TRP A 60 -3.03 -15.72 15.42
CA TRP A 60 -2.54 -15.64 16.81
C TRP A 60 -3.39 -14.72 17.70
N TRP A 61 -3.98 -13.66 17.16
CA TRP A 61 -4.82 -12.73 17.93
C TRP A 61 -6.30 -13.12 17.98
N LEU A 62 -6.84 -13.71 16.90
CA LEU A 62 -8.23 -14.14 16.87
C LEU A 62 -8.43 -15.46 17.63
N ALA A 63 -7.41 -16.31 17.65
CA ALA A 63 -7.45 -17.61 18.31
C ALA A 63 -7.90 -17.54 19.78
N PRO A 64 -7.27 -16.73 20.67
CA PRO A 64 -7.69 -16.67 22.08
C PRO A 64 -9.10 -16.09 22.25
N ILE A 65 -9.48 -15.09 21.44
CA ILE A 65 -10.82 -14.49 21.49
C ILE A 65 -11.88 -15.52 21.08
N LEU A 66 -11.64 -16.23 19.98
CA LEU A 66 -12.56 -17.25 19.48
C LEU A 66 -12.70 -18.40 20.47
N ILE A 67 -11.59 -18.85 21.07
CA ILE A 67 -11.59 -19.88 22.11
C ILE A 67 -12.40 -19.41 23.33
N ALA A 68 -12.22 -18.17 23.79
CA ALA A 68 -12.97 -17.64 24.92
C ALA A 68 -14.48 -17.58 24.66
N VAL A 69 -14.89 -17.16 23.46
CA VAL A 69 -16.32 -17.13 23.06
C VAL A 69 -16.90 -18.54 23.01
N VAL A 70 -16.19 -19.49 22.38
CA VAL A 70 -16.63 -20.89 22.34
C VAL A 70 -16.69 -21.49 23.73
N ALA A 71 -15.70 -21.25 24.58
CA ALA A 71 -15.68 -21.71 25.97
C ALA A 71 -16.87 -21.14 26.77
N LEU A 72 -17.18 -19.85 26.60
CA LEU A 72 -18.33 -19.22 27.26
C LEU A 72 -19.65 -19.84 26.79
N ILE A 73 -19.80 -20.08 25.48
CA ILE A 73 -20.95 -20.80 24.94
C ILE A 73 -21.04 -22.20 25.56
N CYS A 74 -19.95 -22.97 25.55
CA CYS A 74 -19.90 -24.31 26.15
C CYS A 74 -20.31 -24.29 27.62
N VAL A 75 -19.82 -23.33 28.41
CA VAL A 75 -20.19 -23.18 29.82
C VAL A 75 -21.68 -22.89 29.98
N VAL A 76 -22.26 -22.01 29.15
CA VAL A 76 -23.70 -21.73 29.18
C VAL A 76 -24.51 -22.99 28.84
N PHE A 77 -24.10 -23.76 27.83
CA PHE A 77 -24.75 -25.03 27.49
C PHE A 77 -24.68 -26.04 28.64
N LEU A 78 -23.53 -26.19 29.28
CA LEU A 78 -23.36 -27.05 30.45
C LEU A 78 -24.17 -26.56 31.66
N ALA A 79 -24.21 -25.24 31.89
CA ALA A 79 -24.99 -24.63 32.97
C ALA A 79 -26.51 -24.73 32.74
N THR A 80 -26.96 -24.82 31.49
CA THR A 80 -28.36 -25.07 31.13
C THR A 80 -28.75 -26.54 31.35
N SER A 81 -27.80 -27.42 31.67
CA SER A 81 -28.12 -28.78 32.11
C SER A 81 -28.99 -28.71 33.37
N PRO A 82 -30.19 -29.33 33.38
CA PRO A 82 -31.08 -29.31 34.54
C PRO A 82 -30.48 -30.04 35.76
N ALA A 83 -29.30 -30.63 35.64
CA ALA A 83 -28.54 -31.20 36.76
C ALA A 83 -27.79 -30.14 37.61
N ALA A 84 -27.56 -28.92 37.10
CA ALA A 84 -26.86 -27.85 37.82
C ALA A 84 -27.45 -27.48 39.21
N PRO A 85 -28.77 -27.39 39.43
CA PRO A 85 -29.33 -27.10 40.76
C PRO A 85 -29.24 -28.26 41.75
N PHE A 86 -28.94 -29.49 41.29
CA PHE A 86 -28.89 -30.69 42.15
C PHE A 86 -27.46 -31.09 42.54
N ILE A 87 -26.43 -30.44 41.98
CA ILE A 87 -25.03 -30.67 42.38
C ILE A 87 -24.79 -30.24 43.84
N TYR A 88 -25.59 -29.28 44.36
CA TYR A 88 -25.55 -28.84 45.75
C TYR A 88 -26.49 -29.63 46.68
N THR A 89 -27.44 -30.40 46.14
CA THR A 89 -28.38 -31.16 46.97
C THR A 89 -27.85 -32.54 47.36
N LEU A 90 -26.73 -32.97 46.78
CA LEU A 90 -26.07 -34.26 47.07
C LEU A 90 -25.02 -34.17 48.19
N PHE A 91 -24.83 -32.99 48.79
CA PHE A 91 -23.93 -32.74 49.92
C PHE A 91 -24.69 -32.17 51.11
#